data_AF-A0A832AWM2-F1
#
_entry.id   AF-A0A832AWM2-F1
#
_cell.length_a   1.000
_cell.length_b   1.000
_cell.length_c   1.000
_cell.angle_alpha   90.00
_cell.angle_beta   90.00
_cell.angle_gamma   90.00
#
_symmetry.space_group_name_H-M   'P 1'
#
loop_
_entity.id
_entity.type
_entity.pdbx_description
1 polymer ?
#
loop_
_entity_poly.entity_id
_entity_poly.type
_entity_poly.pdbx_seq_one_letter_code
_entity_poly.pdbx_strand_id
1 'polypeptide(L)' 'MRFLKRRSQVGRLYPYLFRHTSATSYLQNGADLETVRRLLGHTSYAVTQRYLSLTQNDLARAQRKASPVNMLR' A
#
# COMPACT_ATOMS: atom_id res chain seq x y z
N MET A 1 -13.72 14.50 -5.62
CA MET A 1 -13.97 13.04 -5.45
C MET A 1 -15.22 12.51 -6.15
N ARG A 2 -16.34 13.24 -6.21
CA ARG A 2 -17.60 12.79 -6.86
C ARG A 2 -17.45 12.43 -8.35
N PHE A 3 -16.60 13.17 -9.07
CA PHE A 3 -16.26 12.90 -10.47
C PHE A 3 -15.45 11.60 -10.66
N LEU A 4 -14.37 11.42 -9.89
CA LEU A 4 -13.52 10.22 -9.94
C LEU A 4 -14.29 8.95 -9.51
N LYS A 5 -15.18 9.06 -8.52
CA LYS A 5 -16.02 7.92 -8.08
C LYS A 5 -16.95 7.42 -9.19
N ARG A 6 -17.53 8.32 -9.99
CA ARG A 6 -18.37 7.93 -11.15
C ARG A 6 -17.58 7.25 -12.27
N ARG A 7 -16.34 7.66 -12.51
CA ARG A 7 -15.52 7.10 -13.59
C ARG A 7 -14.77 5.82 -13.22
N SER A 8 -14.37 5.66 -11.96
CA SER A 8 -13.52 4.54 -11.52
C SER A 8 -14.27 3.24 -11.20
N GLN A 9 -15.60 3.27 -11.07
CA GLN A 9 -16.41 2.13 -10.59
C GLN A 9 -15.98 1.57 -9.22
N VAL A 10 -15.10 2.26 -8.47
CA VAL A 10 -14.66 1.86 -7.14
C VAL A 10 -15.69 2.34 -6.10
N GLY A 11 -16.46 1.40 -5.54
CA GLY A 11 -17.55 1.70 -4.60
C GLY A 11 -17.09 2.43 -3.32
N ARG A 12 -15.88 2.11 -2.84
CA ARG A 12 -15.26 2.68 -1.63
C ARG A 12 -14.15 3.69 -1.95
N LEU A 13 -14.36 4.61 -2.88
CA LEU A 13 -13.40 5.68 -3.17
C LEU A 13 -13.52 6.85 -2.19
N TYR A 14 -12.49 7.10 -1.39
CA TYR A 14 -12.38 8.23 -0.47
C TYR A 14 -10.91 8.68 -0.32
N PRO A 15 -10.62 9.91 0.14
CA PRO A 15 -9.26 10.48 0.12
C PRO A 15 -8.21 9.62 0.83
N TYR A 16 -8.56 9.00 1.95
CA TYR A 16 -7.65 8.12 2.68
C TYR A 16 -7.24 6.88 1.86
N LEU A 17 -8.13 6.33 1.02
CA LEU A 17 -7.80 5.18 0.18
C LEU A 17 -6.68 5.52 -0.81
N PHE A 18 -6.72 6.71 -1.43
CA PHE A 18 -5.63 7.15 -2.31
C PHE A 18 -4.31 7.25 -1.57
N ARG A 19 -4.31 7.92 -0.41
CA ARG A 19 -3.11 8.05 0.42
C ARG A 19 -2.54 6.69 0.79
N HIS A 20 -3.40 5.76 1.16
CA HIS A 20 -3.03 4.41 1.52
C HIS A 20 -2.42 3.65 0.33
N THR A 21 -3.11 3.61 -0.81
CA THR A 21 -2.63 2.89 -2.00
C THR A 21 -1.32 3.46 -2.51
N SER A 22 -1.16 4.79 -2.55
CA SER A 22 0.11 5.42 -2.93
C SER A 22 1.24 5.06 -1.96
N ALA A 23 1.01 5.16 -0.64
CA ALA A 23 2.02 4.86 0.37
C ALA A 23 2.49 3.40 0.31
N THR A 24 1.54 2.46 0.27
CA THR A 24 1.83 1.02 0.15
C THR A 24 2.57 0.71 -1.14
N SER A 25 2.15 1.31 -2.27
CA SER A 25 2.83 1.12 -3.57
C SER A 25 4.28 1.61 -3.52
N TYR A 26 4.55 2.79 -2.95
CA TYR A 26 5.92 3.27 -2.83
C TYR A 26 6.81 2.34 -2.00
N LEU A 27 6.32 1.85 -0.85
CA LEU A 27 7.06 0.91 -0.02
C LEU A 27 7.30 -0.43 -0.74
N GLN A 28 6.31 -0.94 -1.49
CA GLN A 28 6.45 -2.15 -2.30
C GLN A 28 7.49 -2.01 -3.42
N ASN A 29 7.63 -0.81 -3.98
CA ASN A 29 8.64 -0.49 -5.00
C ASN A 29 10.02 -0.17 -4.41
N GLY A 30 10.23 -0.37 -3.10
CA GLY A 30 11.54 -0.21 -2.45
C GLY A 30 11.84 1.22 -1.99
N ALA A 31 10.84 2.11 -1.93
CA ALA A 31 11.03 3.42 -1.31
C ALA A 31 11.23 3.27 0.21
N ASP A 32 12.15 4.06 0.77
CA ASP A 32 12.37 4.11 2.22
C ASP A 32 11.19 4.78 2.96
N LEU A 33 11.01 4.40 4.22
CA LEU A 33 9.94 4.91 5.09
C LEU A 33 10.03 6.44 5.27
N GLU A 34 11.23 7.01 5.32
CA GLU A 34 11.44 8.46 5.43
C GLU A 34 10.99 9.19 4.16
N THR A 35 11.29 8.62 2.99
CA THR A 35 10.83 9.17 1.70
C THR A 35 9.32 9.21 1.64
N VAL A 36 8.65 8.12 2.02
CA VAL A 36 7.18 8.05 2.04
C VAL A 36 6.60 9.01 3.08
N ARG A 37 7.20 9.12 4.27
CA ARG A 37 6.76 10.05 5.32
C ARG A 37 6.80 11.50 4.82
N ARG A 38 7.91 11.92 4.18
CA ARG A 38 8.07 13.27 3.62
C ARG A 38 7.10 13.52 2.48
N LEU A 39 6.94 12.56 1.57
CA LEU A 39 6.03 12.66 0.42
C LEU A 39 4.56 12.82 0.86
N LEU A 40 4.18 12.22 1.97
CA LEU A 40 2.84 12.34 2.56
C LEU A 40 2.68 13.51 3.52
N GLY A 41 3.76 14.23 3.85
CA GLY A 41 3.76 15.34 4.81
C GLY A 41 3.45 14.91 6.25
N HIS A 42 3.77 13.66 6.62
CA HIS A 42 3.53 13.17 7.98
C HIS A 42 4.62 13.67 8.93
N THR A 43 4.22 14.31 10.03
CA THR A 43 5.15 14.82 11.06
C THR A 43 5.76 13.69 11.89
N SER A 44 5.07 12.56 12.04
CA SER A 44 5.52 11.42 12.83
C SER A 44 5.57 10.13 12.02
N TYR A 45 6.58 9.30 12.30
CA TYR A 45 6.72 7.96 11.73
C TYR A 45 5.59 7.02 12.14
N ALA A 46 4.96 7.22 13.30
CA ALA A 46 3.89 6.34 13.79
C ALA A 46 2.73 6.21 12.78
N VAL A 47 2.42 7.29 12.07
CA VAL A 47 1.36 7.29 11.04
C VAL A 47 1.78 6.48 9.81
N THR A 48 3.04 6.61 9.38
CA THR A 48 3.60 5.95 8.18
C THR A 48 3.95 4.48 8.43
N GLN A 49 4.35 4.11 9.64
CA GLN A 49 4.68 2.72 10.02
C GLN A 49 3.52 1.75 9.80
N ARG A 50 2.26 2.23 9.88
CA ARG A 50 1.08 1.41 9.56
C ARG A 50 1.11 0.84 8.13
N TYR A 51 1.72 1.54 7.17
CA TYR A 51 1.84 1.04 5.80
C TYR A 51 2.91 -0.04 5.64
N LEU A 52 3.90 -0.07 6.54
CA LEU A 52 4.99 -1.05 6.52
C LEU A 52 4.48 -2.45 6.92
N SER A 53 3.69 -2.55 7.99
CA SER A 53 3.13 -3.82 8.46
C SER A 53 2.21 -4.47 7.43
N LEU A 54 1.50 -3.65 6.64
CA LEU A 54 0.63 -4.14 5.56
C LEU A 54 1.46 -4.69 4.40
N THR A 55 2.52 -3.97 4.01
CA THR A 55 3.44 -4.39 2.95
C THR A 55 4.11 -5.72 3.26
N GLN A 56 4.50 -5.97 4.52
CA GLN A 56 5.09 -7.26 4.93
C GLN A 56 4.11 -8.43 4.78
N ASN A 57 2.84 -8.23 5.13
CA ASN A 57 1.80 -9.24 4.95
C ASN A 57 1.53 -9.53 3.47
N ASP A 58 1.56 -8.49 2.64
CA ASP A 58 1.39 -8.61 1.19
C ASP A 58 2.58 -9.34 0.56
N LEU A 59 3.81 -9.05 0.99
CA LEU A 59 5.02 -9.71 0.52
C LEU A 59 5.03 -11.20 0.90
N ALA A 60 4.68 -11.53 2.15
CA ALA A 60 4.54 -12.93 2.59
C ALA A 60 3.42 -13.68 1.83
N ARG A 61 2.34 -12.99 1.43
CA ARG A 61 1.29 -13.56 0.57
C ARG A 61 1.79 -13.77 -0.85
N ALA A 62 2.47 -12.78 -1.43
CA ALA A 62 3.04 -12.87 -2.78
C ALA A 62 4.07 -13.99 -2.87
N GLN A 63 4.97 -14.10 -1.89
CA GLN A 63 5.94 -15.20 -1.79
C GLN A 63 5.26 -16.57 -1.71
N ARG A 64 4.22 -16.73 -0.87
CA ARG A 64 3.46 -17.99 -0.79
C ARG A 64 2.78 -18.37 -2.11
N LYS A 65 2.33 -17.37 -2.88
CA LYS A 65 1.69 -17.59 -4.17
C LYS A 65 2.70 -17.92 -5.29
N ALA A 66 3.87 -17.30 -5.25
CA ALA A 66 4.93 -17.49 -6.23
C ALA A 66 5.86 -18.67 -5.91
N SER A 67 5.81 -19.20 -4.68
CA SER A 67 6.64 -20.33 -4.27
C SER A 67 6.26 -21.59 -5.06
N PRO A 68 7.19 -22.20 -5.82
CA PRO A 68 6.92 -23.41 -6.58
C PRO A 68 6.53 -24.58 -5.69
N VAL A 69 7.03 -24.62 -4.44
CA VAL A 69 6.67 -25.66 -3.45
C VAL A 69 5.17 -25.64 -3.14
N ASN A 70 4.53 -24.48 -3.19
CA ASN A 70 3.10 -24.34 -2.91
C ASN A 70 2.22 -24.57 -4.16
N MET A 71 2.81 -24.56 -5.35
CA MET A 71 2.14 -24.89 -6.62
C MET A 71 2.10 -26.41 -6.89
N LEU A 72 2.91 -27.19 -6.18
CA LEU A 72 3.08 -28.64 -6.38
C LEU A 72 2.29 -29.48 -5.35
N ARG A 73 1.37 -28.88 -4.61
CA ARG A 73 0.59 -29.55 -3.55
C ARG A 73 -0.89 -29.66 -3.90
#